data_AF-A0A5K1CFL1-F1
#
_entry.id   AF-A0A5K1CFL1-F1
#
_cell.length_a   1.000
_cell.length_b   1.000
_cell.length_c   1.000
_cell.angle_alpha   90.00
_cell.angle_beta   90.00
_cell.angle_gamma   90.00
#
_symmetry.space_group_name_H-M   'P 1'
#
loop_
_entity.id
_entity.type
_entity.pdbx_description
1 polymer ?
#
loop_
_entity_poly.entity_id
_entity_poly.type
_entity_poly.pdbx_seq_one_letter_code
_entity_poly.pdbx_strand_id
1 'polypeptide(L)'
;WIPPCFADYLITGRAILRGPGGDVWNVLLKRKGCRFFFGKGWKRFARQHRLNTADFLMFTYDDALEFNVLIFDSSGCEREDAFLLETGQMRIKMKNRTSGRMQGKVYPMRL
;
A
#
# COMPACT_ATOMS: atom_id res chain seq x y z
N TRP A 1 1.46 10.74 -2.34
CA TRP A 1 1.40 11.57 -1.12
C TRP A 1 0.21 11.14 -0.28
N ILE A 2 0.29 11.12 1.05
CA ILE A 2 -0.84 10.62 1.88
C ILE A 2 -1.92 11.71 1.99
N PRO A 3 -3.22 11.39 1.79
CA PRO A 3 -4.29 12.37 1.85
C PRO A 3 -4.35 13.11 3.20
N PRO A 4 -4.56 14.44 3.22
CA PRO A 4 -4.62 15.24 4.45
C PRO A 4 -5.63 14.75 5.50
N CYS A 5 -6.73 14.12 5.09
CA CYS A 5 -7.73 13.56 6.02
C CYS A 5 -7.19 12.43 6.91
N PHE A 6 -5.98 11.91 6.63
CA PHE A 6 -5.27 10.99 7.51
C PHE A 6 -4.24 11.65 8.41
N ALA A 7 -3.89 12.92 8.16
CA ALA A 7 -2.76 13.56 8.82
C ALA A 7 -2.87 13.52 10.36
N ASP A 8 -4.10 13.62 10.89
CA ASP A 8 -4.35 13.62 12.33
C ASP A 8 -4.17 12.24 12.97
N TYR A 9 -4.25 11.17 12.18
CA TYR A 9 -4.03 9.79 12.63
C TYR A 9 -2.58 9.33 12.48
N LEU A 10 -1.70 10.19 11.95
CA LEU A 10 -0.35 9.83 11.57
C LEU A 10 0.69 10.55 12.40
N ILE A 11 1.62 9.77 12.95
CA ILE A 11 2.84 10.26 13.57
C ILE A 11 4.04 9.89 12.69
N THR A 12 5.02 10.77 12.57
CA THR A 12 6.26 10.45 11.87
C THR A 12 6.98 9.30 12.59
N GLY A 13 7.50 8.34 11.84
CA GLY A 13 8.09 7.16 12.45
C GLY A 13 8.23 6.01 11.48
N ARG A 14 8.43 4.81 12.00
CA ARG A 14 8.40 3.58 11.21
C ARG A 14 6.95 3.20 10.95
N ALA A 15 6.66 2.84 9.71
CA ALA A 15 5.39 2.31 9.27
C ALA A 15 5.63 1.01 8.49
N ILE A 16 4.61 0.16 8.46
CA ILE A 16 4.63 -1.13 7.79
C ILE A 16 3.71 -1.06 6.57
N LEU A 17 4.22 -1.46 5.40
CA LEU A 17 3.39 -1.75 4.23
C LEU A 17 3.32 -3.25 4.05
N ARG A 18 2.11 -3.81 3.99
CA ARG A 18 1.86 -5.17 3.52
C ARG A 18 1.47 -5.14 2.05
N GLY A 19 2.31 -5.73 1.21
CA GLY A 19 2.03 -5.84 -0.22
C GLY A 19 0.90 -6.82 -0.53
N PRO A 20 0.42 -6.87 -1.79
CA PRO A 20 -0.65 -7.76 -2.20
C PRO A 20 -0.37 -9.25 -1.90
N GLY A 21 0.90 -9.66 -2.02
CA GLY A 21 1.35 -11.02 -1.69
C GLY A 21 1.50 -11.31 -0.18
N GLY A 22 1.25 -10.32 0.68
CA GLY A 22 1.47 -10.41 2.13
C GLY A 22 2.92 -10.13 2.57
N ASP A 23 3.77 -9.73 1.63
CA ASP A 23 5.14 -9.28 1.86
C ASP A 23 5.19 -8.02 2.72
N VAL A 24 6.10 -7.98 3.70
CA VAL A 24 6.16 -6.92 4.73
C VAL A 24 7.32 -5.96 4.44
N TRP A 25 7.01 -4.67 4.37
CA TRP A 25 7.98 -3.61 4.08
C TRP A 25 8.02 -2.56 5.16
N ASN A 26 9.21 -2.36 5.72
CA ASN A 26 9.46 -1.26 6.64
C ASN A 26 9.73 0.02 5.84
N VAL A 27 8.91 1.03 6.06
CA VAL A 27 9.08 2.36 5.48
C VAL A 27 9.12 3.42 6.58
N LEU A 28 9.77 4.56 6.28
CA LEU A 28 9.74 5.70 7.19
C LEU A 28 8.65 6.67 6.76
N LEU A 29 7.71 6.95 7.65
CA LEU A 29 6.73 8.00 7.47
C LEU A 29 7.34 9.35 7.85
N LYS A 30 7.42 10.26 6.87
CA LYS A 30 7.97 11.61 7.03
C LYS A 30 6.87 12.66 6.84
N ARG A 31 7.03 13.80 7.51
CA ARG A 31 6.17 14.98 7.36
C ARG A 31 6.95 16.13 6.74
N LYS A 32 6.37 16.81 5.76
CA LYS A 32 6.86 18.08 5.20
C LYS A 32 5.68 19.06 5.13
N GLY A 33 5.71 20.09 5.99
CA GLY A 33 4.54 20.95 6.22
C GLY A 33 3.35 20.13 6.74
N CYS A 34 2.18 20.28 6.13
CA CYS A 34 0.96 19.54 6.48
C CYS A 34 0.81 18.19 5.74
N ARG A 35 1.85 17.73 5.04
CA ARG A 35 1.78 16.53 4.19
C ARG A 35 2.66 15.40 4.70
N PHE A 36 2.12 14.19 4.68
CA PHE A 36 2.85 12.96 4.97
C PHE A 36 3.25 12.22 3.69
N PHE A 37 4.41 11.58 3.73
CA PHE A 37 4.93 10.78 2.62
C PHE A 37 5.81 9.63 3.13
N PHE A 38 5.84 8.54 2.35
CA PHE A 38 6.76 7.43 2.59
C PHE A 38 8.17 7.79 2.10
N GLY A 39 9.13 7.70 3.01
CA GLY A 39 10.53 8.02 2.79
C GLY A 39 11.39 6.78 2.57
N LYS A 40 12.38 6.56 3.45
CA LYS A 40 13.29 5.40 3.36
C LYS A 40 12.47 4.10 3.31
N GLY A 41 12.85 3.18 2.43
CA GLY A 41 12.12 1.93 2.17
C GLY A 41 11.14 2.00 0.99
N TRP A 42 10.52 3.15 0.75
CA TRP A 42 9.53 3.34 -0.32
C TRP A 42 10.07 3.02 -1.72
N LYS A 43 11.25 3.54 -2.07
CA LYS A 43 11.87 3.29 -3.39
C LYS A 43 12.13 1.80 -3.64
N ARG A 44 12.42 1.01 -2.59
CA ARG A 44 12.64 -0.44 -2.71
C ARG A 44 11.32 -1.16 -2.94
N PHE A 45 10.27 -0.78 -2.20
CA PHE A 45 8.91 -1.27 -2.39
C PHE A 45 8.43 -1.00 -3.82
N ALA A 46 8.51 0.25 -4.28
CA ALA A 46 8.07 0.65 -5.61
C ALA A 46 8.79 -0.11 -6.73
N ARG A 47 10.10 -0.34 -6.59
CA ARG A 47 10.89 -1.10 -7.56
C ARG A 47 10.51 -2.59 -7.58
N GLN A 48 10.32 -3.20 -6.42
CA GLN A 48 9.96 -4.62 -6.33
C GLN A 48 8.62 -4.87 -7.01
N HIS A 49 7.64 -4.02 -6.71
CA HIS A 49 6.29 -4.09 -7.27
C HIS A 49 6.17 -3.53 -8.69
N ARG A 50 7.30 -3.11 -9.30
CA ARG A 50 7.36 -2.53 -10.65
C ARG A 50 6.29 -1.44 -10.85
N LEU A 51 6.21 -0.51 -9.90
CA LEU A 51 5.24 0.59 -9.96
C LEU A 51 5.62 1.56 -11.07
N ASN A 52 4.66 1.84 -11.95
CA ASN A 52 4.79 2.78 -13.04
C ASN A 52 4.06 4.09 -12.76
N THR A 53 4.42 5.14 -13.50
CA THR A 53 3.61 6.36 -13.54
C THR A 53 2.19 6.00 -14.02
N ALA A 54 1.17 6.47 -13.30
CA ALA A 54 -0.25 6.15 -13.47
C ALA A 54 -0.77 4.86 -12.82
N ASP A 55 0.07 4.03 -12.18
CA ASP A 55 -0.44 3.00 -11.29
C ASP A 55 -1.12 3.63 -10.07
N PHE A 56 -2.16 2.96 -9.55
CA PHE A 56 -2.88 3.38 -8.36
C PHE A 56 -2.57 2.44 -7.20
N LEU A 57 -2.36 3.04 -6.02
CA LEU A 57 -2.24 2.27 -4.78
C LEU A 57 -3.41 2.58 -3.88
N MET A 58 -4.01 1.52 -3.35
CA MET A 58 -5.04 1.61 -2.34
C MET A 58 -4.46 1.17 -1.00
N PHE A 59 -4.53 2.06 -0.02
CA PHE A 59 -4.07 1.79 1.34
C PHE A 59 -5.27 1.57 2.24
N THR A 60 -5.29 0.45 2.95
CA THR A 60 -6.20 0.22 4.09
C THR A 60 -5.38 0.31 5.37
N TYR A 61 -5.80 1.18 6.28
CA TYR A 61 -5.16 1.42 7.57
C TYR A 61 -5.93 0.67 8.66
N ASP A 62 -5.25 -0.15 9.45
CA ASP A 62 -5.82 -1.02 10.50
C ASP A 62 -5.49 -0.57 11.93
N ASP A 63 -5.06 0.69 12.07
CA ASP A 63 -4.53 1.28 13.31
C ASP A 63 -3.18 0.66 13.73
N ALA A 64 -2.23 1.50 14.18
CA ALA A 64 -0.81 1.18 14.48
C ALA A 64 0.21 1.32 13.33
N LEU A 65 0.03 2.29 12.42
CA LEU A 65 1.00 2.60 11.34
C LEU A 65 1.27 1.43 10.39
N GLU A 66 0.32 0.51 10.30
CA GLU A 66 0.32 -0.60 9.37
C GLU A 66 -0.68 -0.31 8.24
N PHE A 67 -0.25 -0.60 7.02
CA PHE A 67 -1.02 -0.33 5.82
C PHE A 67 -1.03 -1.56 4.94
N ASN A 68 -2.21 -2.07 4.63
CA ASN A 68 -2.40 -3.07 3.59
C ASN A 68 -2.49 -2.35 2.24
N VAL A 69 -1.73 -2.83 1.26
CA VAL A 69 -1.58 -2.19 -0.05
C VAL A 69 -2.15 -3.09 -1.14
N LEU A 70 -3.10 -2.56 -1.91
CA LEU A 70 -3.50 -3.14 -3.20
C LEU A 70 -2.94 -2.26 -4.32
N ILE A 71 -2.58 -2.89 -5.43
CA ILE A 71 -1.97 -2.21 -6.57
C ILE A 71 -2.85 -2.43 -7.79
N PHE A 72 -3.17 -1.33 -8.46
CA PHE A 72 -3.95 -1.31 -9.69
C PHE A 72 -3.12 -0.69 -10.79
N ASP A 73 -3.24 -1.22 -12.00
CA ASP A 73 -2.63 -0.64 -13.18
C ASP A 73 -3.33 0.66 -13.61
N SER A 74 -2.82 1.29 -14.65
CA SER A 74 -3.39 2.52 -15.22
C SER A 74 -4.85 2.42 -15.70
N SER A 75 -5.37 1.21 -15.94
CA SER A 75 -6.78 0.98 -16.29
C SER A 75 -7.70 0.92 -15.06
N GLY A 76 -7.10 0.85 -13.87
CA GLY A 76 -7.82 0.65 -12.61
C GLY A 76 -8.11 -0.82 -12.30
N CYS A 77 -7.52 -1.76 -13.05
CA CYS A 77 -7.60 -3.18 -12.77
C CYS A 77 -6.53 -3.59 -11.75
N GLU A 78 -6.91 -4.45 -10.79
CA GLU A 78 -5.98 -4.95 -9.78
C GLU A 78 -4.90 -5.83 -10.45
N ARG A 79 -3.65 -5.60 -10.07
CA ARG A 79 -2.49 -6.26 -10.69
C ARG A 79 -2.26 -7.64 -10.08
N GLU A 80 -2.53 -8.69 -10.86
CA GLU A 80 -2.26 -10.08 -10.45
C GLU A 80 -0.75 -10.37 -10.28
N ASP A 81 0.10 -9.72 -11.08
CA ASP A 81 1.55 -9.90 -11.00
C ASP A 81 2.15 -9.34 -9.70
N ALA A 82 1.47 -8.41 -9.03
CA ALA A 82 1.88 -7.86 -7.75
C ALA A 82 1.78 -8.86 -6.58
N PHE A 83 0.99 -9.94 -6.74
CA PHE A 83 0.89 -11.03 -5.77
C PHE A 83 2.03 -12.04 -5.89
N LEU A 84 2.66 -12.12 -7.07
CA LEU A 84 3.58 -13.19 -7.44
C LEU A 84 5.05 -12.82 -7.22
N LEU A 85 5.34 -11.74 -6.49
CA LEU A 85 6.71 -11.34 -6.22
C LEU A 85 7.46 -12.48 -5.54
N GLU A 86 8.52 -12.92 -6.21
CA GLU A 86 9.34 -14.11 -5.96
C GLU A 86 10.12 -14.08 -4.63
N THR A 87 9.45 -13.86 -3.51
CA THR A 87 9.90 -14.43 -2.24
C THR A 87 9.27 -15.80 -2.18
N GLY A 88 10.06 -16.87 -2.06
CA GLY A 88 9.65 -18.28 -2.13
C GLY A 88 8.67 -18.77 -1.06
N GLN A 89 7.61 -18.01 -0.79
CA GLN A 89 6.49 -18.33 0.07
C GLN A 89 5.21 -18.12 -0.73
N MET A 90 4.89 -19.12 -1.55
CA MET A 90 3.56 -19.33 -2.07
C MET A 90 2.60 -19.49 -0.88
N ARG A 91 1.77 -18.47 -0.61
CA ARG A 91 0.50 -18.67 0.09
C ARG A 91 -0.60 -18.34 -0.90
N ILE A 92 -1.02 -19.37 -1.63
CA ILE A 92 -2.30 -19.37 -2.32
C ILE A 92 -3.36 -18.94 -1.30
N LYS A 93 -3.94 -17.76 -1.52
CA LYS A 93 -5.34 -17.54 -1.23
C LYS A 93 -5.96 -16.90 -2.46
N MET A 94 -6.20 -17.76 -3.46
CA MET A 94 -7.50 -17.72 -4.11
C MET A 94 -8.55 -17.72 -3.00
N LYS A 95 -9.06 -16.54 -2.67
CA LYS A 95 -10.35 -16.41 -2.03
C LYS A 95 -11.14 -15.51 -2.95
N ASN A 96 -12.12 -16.10 -3.63
CA ASN A 96 -13.35 -15.41 -4.00
C ASN A 96 -13.75 -14.53 -2.81
N ARG A 97 -13.41 -13.24 -2.85
CA ARG A 97 -14.04 -12.25 -1.99
C ARG A 97 -15.23 -11.76 -2.77
N THR A 98 -16.33 -12.47 -2.55
CA THR A 98 -17.66 -11.91 -2.66
C THR A 98 -17.66 -10.49 -2.11
N SER A 99 -18.42 -9.61 -2.78
CA SER A 99 -18.79 -8.26 -2.34
C SER A 99 -19.15 -8.26 -0.85
N GLY A 100 -18.15 -8.06 -0.01
CA GLY A 100 -18.24 -8.00 1.43
C GLY A 100 -17.80 -6.61 1.82
N ARG A 101 -18.79 -5.78 2.19
CA ARG A 101 -18.65 -4.38 2.61
C ARG A 101 -17.36 -4.16 3.41
N MET A 102 -16.36 -3.55 2.79
CA MET A 102 -15.13 -3.14 3.44
C MET A 102 -15.48 -2.05 4.46
N GLN A 103 -15.31 -2.33 5.76
CA GLN A 103 -15.48 -1.35 6.83
C GLN A 103 -14.21 -0.52 7.09
N GLY A 104 -13.22 -0.57 6.19
CA GLY A 104 -12.08 0.34 6.17
C GLY A 104 -12.34 1.48 5.17
N LYS A 105 -12.01 2.71 5.55
CA LYS A 105 -12.08 3.85 4.63
C LYS A 105 -11.03 3.68 3.52
N VAL A 106 -11.47 3.70 2.27
CA VAL A 106 -10.65 3.43 1.06
C VAL A 106 -10.14 4.74 0.47
N TYR A 107 -8.85 4.84 0.15
CA TYR A 107 -8.29 6.05 -0.45
C TYR A 107 -7.27 5.76 -1.55
N PRO A 108 -7.46 6.32 -2.76
CA PRO A 108 -6.50 6.19 -3.85
C PRO A 108 -5.32 7.15 -3.64
N MET A 109 -4.11 6.62 -3.70
CA MET A 109 -2.91 7.44 -3.89
C MET A 109 -2.47 7.34 -5.36
N ARG A 110 -2.44 8.48 -6.06
CA ARG A 110 -1.73 8.59 -7.34
C ARG A 110 -0.25 8.83 -7.05
N LEU A 111 0.61 8.10 -7.76
CA LEU A 111 2.07 8.25 -7.75
C LEU A 111 2.48 9.62 -8.28
#